data_AF-A0A1I8BPF6-F1
#
_entry.id   AF-A0A1I8BPF6-F1
#
_cell.length_a   1.000
_cell.length_b   1.000
_cell.length_c   1.000
_cell.angle_alpha   90.00
_cell.angle_beta   90.00
_cell.angle_gamma   90.00
#
_symmetry.space_group_name_H-M   'P 1'
#
loop_
_entity.id
_entity.type
_entity.pdbx_description
1 polymer ?
#
loop_
_entity_poly.entity_id
_entity_poly.type
_entity_poly.pdbx_seq_one_letter_code
_entity_poly.pdbx_strand_id
1 'polypeptide(L)'
;MADLCGTPMRPSDSWSSTEVRSLQHSHMWTIKGFSQCECRYLETSLRIKDSASSTNGNTIAMSNGLTTDNASYLTFKIRLHPQGNKESNKDFCFFQLNGYFEYIRRDLLISHIQPSDEIQLLLNLTIVSDTITKNSQNVISPAVPEPRPSELAKDLEQMFGDTRHSDFTIICDGDKEHRELPAHKVVLGARSPVFAAMFEPHTEEAQKSEVHYNDIDFEVMREMLFYIYSGTAPLLQQMALDLLAVADRFQLIGLKEMADQVLRNGLCVDNVCRNLVLADMHNALELKQDALRFIAQYSNGVIVTDGWATMVKEHPRLVTEVVAAMSHEQSRLSNSSCASIGGSVNGGNGNNSSILGPEPLAKRSRYDA
;
A
#
# COMPACT_ATOMS: atom_id res chain seq x y z
N MET A 1 71.26 11.19 9.49
CA MET A 1 70.58 12.42 9.02
C MET A 1 69.32 11.93 8.33
N ALA A 2 68.20 11.87 9.05
CA ALA A 2 67.29 13.00 9.24
C ALA A 2 66.68 13.39 7.88
N ASP A 3 65.41 13.02 7.65
CA ASP A 3 64.27 13.96 7.58
C ASP A 3 63.89 14.14 6.09
N LEU A 4 62.63 14.28 5.63
CA LEU A 4 61.33 14.51 6.24
C LEU A 4 60.26 14.21 5.17
N CYS A 5 59.13 13.67 5.64
CA CYS A 5 57.76 14.02 5.24
C CYS A 5 57.29 13.88 3.79
N GLY A 6 56.35 12.95 3.58
CA GLY A 6 55.53 12.90 2.37
C GLY A 6 54.59 11.71 2.31
N THR A 7 53.90 11.37 3.41
CA THR A 7 52.76 10.45 3.32
C THR A 7 51.65 11.12 2.51
N PRO A 8 51.16 10.55 1.39
CA PRO A 8 49.85 10.92 0.91
C PRO A 8 48.86 10.35 1.91
N MET A 9 48.19 11.23 2.66
CA MET A 9 47.03 10.83 3.45
C MET A 9 46.06 10.11 2.52
N ARG A 10 45.78 8.83 2.77
CA ARG A 10 44.63 8.17 2.14
C ARG A 10 43.39 8.94 2.59
N PRO A 11 42.50 9.37 1.67
CA PRO A 11 41.25 9.95 2.08
C PRO A 11 40.50 8.88 2.88
N SER A 12 40.23 9.20 4.14
CA SER A 12 39.26 8.50 4.95
C SER A 12 37.90 8.79 4.38
N ASP A 13 37.51 8.08 3.31
CA ASP A 13 36.15 8.15 2.80
C ASP A 13 35.24 7.26 3.67
N SER A 14 35.19 7.61 4.96
CA SER A 14 34.04 7.28 5.79
C SER A 14 32.93 8.21 5.31
N TRP A 15 32.11 7.69 4.42
CA TRP A 15 30.93 8.41 3.96
C TRP A 15 29.75 7.97 4.83
N SER A 16 29.27 8.89 5.65
CA SER A 16 27.94 8.76 6.26
C SER A 16 26.95 9.35 5.28
N SER A 17 26.13 8.53 4.64
CA SER A 17 24.96 9.06 3.94
C SER A 17 23.82 9.16 4.93
N THR A 18 23.41 10.39 5.19
CA THR A 18 22.24 10.69 5.98
C THR A 18 21.13 11.10 5.03
N GLU A 19 20.17 10.22 4.80
CA GLU A 19 18.98 10.57 4.01
C GLU A 19 17.99 11.29 4.94
N VAL A 20 18.01 12.61 4.88
CA VAL A 20 17.07 13.45 5.63
C VAL A 20 15.81 13.60 4.79
N ARG A 21 14.76 12.86 5.16
CA ARG A 21 13.44 13.09 4.56
C ARG A 21 12.86 14.35 5.18
N SER A 22 12.78 15.42 4.38
CA SER A 22 12.18 16.68 4.79
C SER A 22 10.96 17.00 3.95
N LEU A 23 9.86 17.34 4.61
CA LEU A 23 8.65 17.86 3.99
C LEU A 23 8.67 19.38 4.12
N GLN A 24 8.66 20.07 3.00
CA GLN A 24 8.44 21.52 2.98
C GLN A 24 6.94 21.80 2.89
N HIS A 25 6.44 22.61 3.81
CA HIS A 25 5.06 23.07 3.81
C HIS A 25 5.03 24.58 3.91
N SER A 26 4.36 25.22 2.96
CA SER A 26 4.15 26.67 2.96
C SER A 26 2.67 26.97 3.08
N HIS A 27 2.30 27.81 4.04
CA HIS A 27 0.92 28.23 4.24
C HIS A 27 0.85 29.74 4.43
N MET A 28 -0.07 30.38 3.71
CA MET A 28 -0.26 31.82 3.74
C MET A 28 -1.62 32.18 4.31
N TRP A 29 -1.62 33.02 5.35
CA TRP A 29 -2.84 33.66 5.85
C TRP A 29 -2.91 35.10 5.39
N THR A 30 -4.08 35.54 4.93
CA THR A 30 -4.32 36.94 4.57
C THR A 30 -5.34 37.54 5.53
N ILE A 31 -4.96 38.62 6.20
CA ILE A 31 -5.81 39.38 7.13
C ILE A 31 -6.08 40.73 6.49
N LYS A 32 -7.35 41.03 6.22
CA LYS A 32 -7.79 42.33 5.69
C LYS A 32 -8.30 43.23 6.80
N GLY A 33 -8.17 44.54 6.65
CA GLY A 33 -8.67 45.50 7.63
C GLY A 33 -7.82 45.55 8.91
N PHE A 34 -6.53 45.23 8.84
CA PHE A 34 -5.69 45.08 10.03
C PHE A 34 -5.54 46.39 10.82
N SER A 35 -5.48 47.53 10.14
CA SER A 35 -5.36 48.85 10.76
C SER A 35 -6.50 49.16 11.73
N GLN A 36 -7.70 48.63 11.47
CA GLN A 36 -8.94 48.83 12.24
C GLN A 36 -9.27 47.65 13.16
N CYS A 37 -8.38 46.66 13.29
CA CYS A 37 -8.64 45.48 14.10
C CYS A 37 -8.52 45.78 15.61
N GLU A 38 -9.66 45.77 16.31
CA GLU A 38 -9.73 46.03 17.77
C GLU A 38 -9.76 44.75 18.64
N CYS A 39 -9.67 43.58 18.02
CA CYS A 39 -9.71 42.30 18.72
C CYS A 39 -8.49 42.12 19.64
N ARG A 40 -8.71 41.45 20.79
CA ARG A 40 -7.63 41.11 21.74
C ARG A 40 -6.55 40.23 21.10
N TYR A 41 -6.96 39.29 20.25
CA TYR A 41 -6.07 38.49 19.39
C TYR A 41 -6.86 37.85 18.24
N LEU A 42 -6.16 37.43 17.20
CA LEU A 42 -6.64 36.57 16.11
C LEU A 42 -5.90 35.23 16.19
N GLU A 43 -6.60 34.10 16.21
CA GLU A 43 -5.99 32.76 16.22
C GLU A 43 -6.34 32.00 14.94
N THR A 44 -5.34 31.36 14.33
CA THR A 44 -5.52 30.43 13.22
C THR A 44 -4.67 29.19 13.44
N SER A 45 -5.10 28.05 12.89
CA SER A 45 -4.40 26.78 13.06
C SER A 45 -4.27 26.02 11.74
N LEU A 46 -3.12 25.40 11.54
CA LEU A 46 -2.81 24.54 10.41
C LEU A 46 -2.60 23.11 10.91
N ARG A 47 -3.26 22.14 10.27
CA ARG A 47 -3.08 20.71 10.55
C ARG A 47 -2.39 20.04 9.37
N ILE A 48 -1.26 19.41 9.61
CA ILE A 48 -0.48 18.66 8.61
C ILE A 48 -0.50 17.19 9.03
N LYS A 49 -0.84 16.29 8.10
CA LYS A 49 -0.85 14.84 8.36
C LYS A 49 0.59 14.38 8.60
N ASP A 50 0.81 13.70 9.72
CA ASP A 50 2.11 13.13 10.03
C ASP A 50 2.36 11.91 9.13
N SER A 51 3.40 11.98 8.29
CA SER A 51 3.79 10.88 7.40
C SER A 51 4.58 9.78 8.12
N ALA A 52 4.90 9.94 9.41
CA ALA A 52 5.73 9.00 10.16
C ALA A 52 5.03 7.68 10.54
N SER A 53 3.70 7.53 10.34
CA SER A 53 2.98 6.30 10.72
C SER A 53 2.91 5.22 9.63
N SER A 54 3.75 5.29 8.59
CA SER A 54 3.93 4.18 7.65
C SER A 54 5.10 3.30 8.10
N THR A 55 4.96 2.62 9.25
CA THR A 55 5.94 1.63 9.68
C THR A 55 5.84 0.37 8.81
N ASN A 56 6.95 0.00 8.20
CA ASN A 56 7.18 -1.31 7.61
C ASN A 56 7.14 -2.40 8.71
N GLY A 57 6.33 -3.45 8.50
CA GLY A 57 6.60 -4.82 8.99
C GLY A 57 5.83 -5.31 10.23
N ASN A 58 5.08 -6.40 10.03
CA ASN A 58 4.67 -7.43 11.00
C ASN A 58 4.13 -6.99 12.37
N THR A 59 2.82 -7.06 12.54
CA THR A 59 2.21 -7.44 13.83
C THR A 59 1.02 -8.38 13.58
N ILE A 60 1.09 -9.52 14.26
CA ILE A 60 0.08 -10.58 14.31
C ILE A 60 -1.23 -10.00 14.86
N ALA A 61 -2.34 -10.32 14.20
CA ALA A 61 -3.68 -9.90 14.58
C ALA A 61 -4.08 -10.37 15.98
N MET A 62 -4.85 -9.55 16.71
CA MET A 62 -6.00 -10.02 17.50
C MET A 62 -7.10 -8.94 17.58
N SER A 63 -8.30 -9.38 17.17
CA SER A 63 -9.66 -8.89 17.41
C SER A 63 -9.86 -7.63 18.28
N ASN A 64 -10.47 -6.58 17.71
CA ASN A 64 -11.86 -6.19 17.97
C ASN A 64 -12.17 -4.89 17.22
N GLY A 65 -13.39 -4.81 16.66
CA GLY A 65 -13.82 -3.69 15.85
C GLY A 65 -13.86 -2.36 16.60
N LEU A 66 -13.17 -1.37 16.04
CA LEU A 66 -13.62 0.01 15.82
C LEU A 66 -12.54 0.69 14.96
N THR A 67 -12.83 0.94 13.69
CA THR A 67 -11.94 1.72 12.82
C THR A 67 -12.05 3.21 13.19
N THR A 68 -11.30 3.66 14.18
CA THR A 68 -10.93 5.07 14.29
C THR A 68 -9.59 5.25 13.59
N ASP A 69 -9.64 5.87 12.41
CA ASP A 69 -8.51 6.31 11.60
C ASP A 69 -7.67 7.31 12.43
N ASN A 70 -6.76 6.79 13.25
CA ASN A 70 -5.94 7.57 14.18
C ASN A 70 -4.72 8.14 13.44
N ALA A 71 -4.97 8.91 12.39
CA ALA A 71 -3.92 9.67 11.72
C ALA A 71 -3.42 10.77 12.66
N SER A 72 -2.16 10.71 13.09
CA SER A 72 -1.52 11.79 13.85
C SER A 72 -1.41 13.03 12.97
N TYR A 73 -1.92 14.18 13.43
CA TYR A 73 -1.77 15.45 12.73
C TYR A 73 -0.90 16.40 13.57
N LEU A 74 0.15 16.95 12.96
CA LEU A 74 0.89 18.07 13.52
C LEU A 74 0.01 19.33 13.42
N THR A 75 -0.32 19.94 14.55
CA THR A 75 -1.13 21.15 14.60
C THR A 75 -0.27 22.36 14.98
N PHE A 76 -0.16 23.33 14.08
CA PHE A 76 0.50 24.61 14.32
C PHE A 76 -0.54 25.68 14.61
N LYS A 77 -0.38 26.43 15.71
CA LYS A 77 -1.28 27.53 16.05
C LYS A 77 -0.53 28.86 16.03
N ILE A 78 -1.07 29.82 15.29
CA ILE A 78 -0.57 31.20 15.25
C ILE A 78 -1.60 32.10 15.91
N ARG A 79 -1.15 32.93 16.85
CA ARG A 79 -1.92 34.03 17.40
C ARG A 79 -1.29 35.37 17.08
N LEU A 80 -2.08 36.30 16.57
CA LEU A 80 -1.69 37.67 16.36
C LEU A 80 -2.37 38.56 17.40
N HIS A 81 -1.60 39.39 18.08
CA HIS A 81 -2.09 40.38 19.05
C HIS A 81 -1.92 41.79 18.48
N PRO A 82 -2.96 42.37 17.85
CA PRO A 82 -2.84 43.66 17.18
C PRO A 82 -2.60 44.83 18.14
N GLN A 83 -3.08 44.75 19.38
CA GLN A 83 -3.05 45.84 20.36
C GLN A 83 -2.02 45.66 21.49
N GLY A 84 -1.12 44.69 21.38
CA GLY A 84 -0.17 44.38 22.45
C GLY A 84 -0.86 43.92 23.75
N ASN A 85 -0.16 44.02 24.88
CA ASN A 85 -0.65 43.59 26.20
C ASN A 85 -1.30 44.71 27.05
N LYS A 86 -1.60 45.86 26.45
CA LYS A 86 -2.24 47.05 27.06
C LYS A 86 -1.56 47.70 28.29
N GLU A 87 -0.44 47.18 28.79
CA GLU A 87 0.26 47.75 29.94
C GLU A 87 1.65 48.29 29.57
N SER A 88 2.52 47.46 28.97
CA SER A 88 3.92 47.82 28.66
C SER A 88 4.23 47.91 27.17
N ASN A 89 3.44 47.27 26.30
CA ASN A 89 3.75 47.10 24.87
C ASN A 89 2.63 47.60 23.95
N LYS A 90 2.08 48.80 24.21
CA LYS A 90 0.96 49.36 23.43
C LYS A 90 1.33 49.67 21.98
N ASP A 91 2.61 49.97 21.73
CA ASP A 91 3.11 50.36 20.41
C ASP A 91 3.54 49.16 19.55
N PHE A 92 3.42 47.93 20.06
CA PHE A 92 3.89 46.72 19.42
C PHE A 92 2.74 45.74 19.14
N CYS A 93 2.69 45.25 17.90
CA CYS A 93 2.00 44.02 17.54
C CYS A 93 2.90 42.84 17.90
N PHE A 94 2.34 41.73 18.37
CA PHE A 94 3.15 40.52 18.54
C PHE A 94 2.47 39.25 18.04
N PHE A 95 3.31 38.33 17.59
CA PHE A 95 2.94 37.04 17.01
C PHE A 95 3.34 35.94 17.97
N GLN A 96 2.44 35.02 18.27
CA GLN A 96 2.72 33.83 19.05
C GLN A 96 2.60 32.59 18.15
N LEU A 97 3.67 31.82 18.01
CA LEU A 97 3.70 30.52 17.33
C LEU A 97 4.15 29.46 18.33
N ASN A 98 3.24 28.57 18.76
CA ASN A 98 3.53 27.45 19.67
C ASN A 98 4.45 27.78 20.88
N GLY A 99 4.37 29.01 21.42
CA GLY A 99 5.15 29.46 22.59
C GLY A 99 6.25 30.48 22.29
N TYR A 100 6.65 30.66 21.03
CA TYR A 100 7.58 31.72 20.61
C TYR A 100 6.84 33.01 20.33
N PHE A 101 7.42 34.14 20.76
CA PHE A 101 6.84 35.48 20.60
C PHE A 101 7.77 36.37 19.77
N GLU A 102 7.23 37.00 18.75
CA GLU A 102 7.92 38.02 17.96
C GLU A 102 7.17 39.35 18.00
N TYR A 103 7.89 40.46 18.08
CA TYR A 103 7.33 41.80 18.27
C TYR A 103 7.68 42.70 17.09
N ILE A 104 6.66 43.34 16.54
CA ILE A 104 6.81 44.31 15.45
C ILE A 104 6.13 45.61 15.88
N ARG A 105 6.82 46.74 15.73
CA ARG A 105 6.20 48.05 16.01
C ARG A 105 5.01 48.28 15.08
N ARG A 106 3.89 48.70 15.67
CA ARG A 106 2.60 48.81 15.00
C ARG A 106 2.60 49.92 13.94
N ASP A 107 3.25 51.05 14.22
CA ASP A 107 3.43 52.16 13.28
C ASP A 107 4.17 51.75 12.00
N LEU A 108 5.27 51.02 12.14
CA LEU A 108 6.04 50.49 11.01
C LEU A 108 5.26 49.44 10.22
N LEU A 109 4.48 48.60 10.89
CA LEU A 109 3.67 47.59 10.20
C LEU A 109 2.53 48.25 9.42
N ILE A 110 1.84 49.23 10.02
CA ILE A 110 0.75 49.97 9.38
C ILE A 110 1.24 50.77 8.17
N SER A 111 2.45 51.36 8.24
CA SER A 111 3.00 52.12 7.11
C SER A 111 3.25 51.27 5.87
N HIS A 112 3.54 49.97 6.03
CA HIS A 112 3.88 49.06 4.92
C HIS A 112 2.67 48.37 4.28
N ILE A 113 1.52 48.34 4.96
CA ILE A 113 0.31 47.63 4.49
C ILE A 113 -0.69 48.55 3.79
N GLN A 114 -0.50 49.86 3.89
CA GLN A 114 -1.34 50.86 3.23
C GLN A 114 -0.93 51.05 1.77
N PRO A 115 -1.88 51.29 0.83
CA PRO A 115 -3.30 51.57 1.05
C PRO A 115 -4.22 50.34 1.09
N SER A 116 -3.70 49.13 0.87
CA SER A 116 -4.50 47.91 0.74
C SER A 116 -5.07 47.40 2.07
N ASP A 117 -4.44 47.75 3.20
CA ASP A 117 -4.79 47.31 4.55
C ASP A 117 -4.88 45.79 4.70
N GLU A 118 -3.97 45.07 4.03
CA GLU A 118 -3.87 43.62 4.06
C GLU A 118 -2.51 43.17 4.61
N ILE A 119 -2.52 42.24 5.56
CA ILE A 119 -1.33 41.55 6.07
C ILE A 119 -1.34 40.12 5.58
N GLN A 120 -0.23 39.71 4.97
CA GLN A 120 0.01 38.32 4.59
C GLN A 120 1.05 37.71 5.53
N LEU A 121 0.67 36.62 6.19
CA LEU A 121 1.55 35.83 7.05
C LEU A 121 1.90 34.55 6.31
N LEU A 122 3.15 34.45 5.88
CA LEU A 122 3.68 33.25 5.25
C LEU A 122 4.42 32.41 6.28
N LEU A 123 3.93 31.20 6.53
CA LEU A 123 4.62 30.19 7.33
C LEU A 123 5.28 29.19 6.40
N ASN A 124 6.61 29.15 6.42
CA ASN A 124 7.42 28.13 5.77
C ASN A 124 7.92 27.15 6.83
N LEU A 125 7.41 25.93 6.81
CA LEU A 125 7.81 24.84 7.68
C LEU A 125 8.64 23.85 6.90
N THR A 126 9.76 23.43 7.49
CA THR A 126 10.52 22.26 7.07
C THR A 126 10.39 21.21 8.16
N ILE A 127 9.56 20.21 7.93
CA ILE A 127 9.36 19.10 8.86
C ILE A 127 10.38 18.03 8.48
N VAL A 128 11.32 17.74 9.37
CA VAL A 128 12.31 16.68 9.17
C VAL A 128 11.80 15.42 9.87
N SER A 129 11.57 14.35 9.12
CA SER A 129 11.25 13.02 9.64
C SER A 129 12.53 12.20 9.85
N ASP A 130 12.42 11.11 10.62
CA ASP A 130 13.53 10.28 11.12
C ASP A 130 14.77 10.26 10.22
N THR A 131 15.85 10.82 10.76
CA THR A 131 17.17 10.84 10.16
C THR A 131 17.77 9.44 10.25
N ILE A 132 17.73 8.66 9.18
CA ILE A 132 18.43 7.37 9.14
C ILE A 132 19.90 7.64 8.84
N THR A 133 20.73 7.72 9.88
CA THR A 133 22.18 7.75 9.73
C THR A 133 22.68 6.32 9.54
N LYS A 134 22.99 5.93 8.31
CA LYS A 134 23.72 4.68 8.05
C LYS A 134 25.20 4.92 8.37
N ASN A 135 25.61 4.60 9.59
CA ASN A 135 27.02 4.58 9.95
C ASN A 135 27.61 3.20 9.66
N SER A 136 28.49 3.12 8.66
CA SER A 136 29.50 2.06 8.64
C SER A 136 30.63 2.47 9.58
N GLN A 137 30.43 2.26 10.89
CA GLN A 137 31.60 2.10 11.75
C GLN A 137 32.22 0.75 11.37
N ASN A 138 33.29 0.80 10.58
CA ASN A 138 34.19 -0.34 10.40
C ASN A 138 34.83 -0.66 11.76
N VAL A 139 34.11 -1.40 12.60
CA VAL A 139 34.77 -2.29 13.55
C VAL A 139 35.58 -3.24 12.67
N ILE A 140 36.90 -3.17 12.71
CA ILE A 140 37.76 -4.19 12.07
C ILE A 140 37.64 -5.46 12.93
N SER A 141 36.47 -6.06 12.95
CA SER A 141 36.35 -7.51 13.09
C SER A 141 36.93 -8.11 11.81
N PRO A 142 37.68 -9.23 11.86
CA PRO A 142 38.05 -9.94 10.65
C PRO A 142 36.77 -10.12 9.82
N ALA A 143 36.75 -9.55 8.62
CA ALA A 143 35.59 -9.57 7.75
C ALA A 143 35.29 -11.03 7.45
N VAL A 144 34.29 -11.60 8.13
CA VAL A 144 33.73 -12.88 7.76
C VAL A 144 33.27 -12.68 6.31
N PRO A 145 33.74 -13.51 5.36
CA PRO A 145 33.28 -13.42 3.98
C PRO A 145 31.75 -13.40 3.95
N GLU A 146 31.16 -12.54 3.14
CA GLU A 146 29.70 -12.44 3.05
C GLU A 146 29.10 -13.82 2.73
N PRO A 147 28.00 -14.21 3.40
CA PRO A 147 27.33 -15.47 3.10
C PRO A 147 26.87 -15.46 1.64
N ARG A 148 27.03 -16.60 0.95
CA ARG A 148 26.69 -16.75 -0.47
C ARG A 148 25.50 -17.71 -0.67
N PRO A 149 24.29 -17.34 -0.21
CA PRO A 149 23.11 -18.21 -0.32
C PRO A 149 22.73 -18.51 -1.78
N SER A 150 23.17 -17.69 -2.74
CA SER A 150 22.97 -17.93 -4.16
C SER A 150 23.82 -19.08 -4.71
N GLU A 151 24.94 -19.42 -4.09
CA GLU A 151 25.72 -20.62 -4.45
C GLU A 151 24.93 -21.88 -4.09
N LEU A 152 24.32 -21.93 -2.89
CA LEU A 152 23.46 -23.05 -2.48
C LEU A 152 22.29 -23.28 -3.44
N ALA A 153 21.61 -22.22 -3.87
CA ALA A 153 20.51 -22.34 -4.82
C ALA A 153 20.98 -22.94 -6.17
N LYS A 154 22.16 -22.54 -6.65
CA LYS A 154 22.77 -23.09 -7.87
C LYS A 154 23.20 -24.54 -7.70
N ASP A 155 23.73 -24.90 -6.55
CA ASP A 155 24.14 -26.28 -6.25
C ASP A 155 22.91 -27.21 -6.23
N LEU A 156 21.80 -26.76 -5.63
CA LEU A 156 20.52 -27.50 -5.67
C LEU A 156 19.93 -27.56 -7.08
N GLU A 157 20.00 -26.48 -7.86
CA GLU A 157 19.57 -26.47 -9.26
C GLU A 157 20.36 -27.49 -10.10
N GLN A 158 21.68 -27.60 -9.89
CA GLN A 158 22.51 -28.62 -10.53
C GLN A 158 22.09 -30.04 -10.14
N MET A 159 21.69 -30.27 -8.88
CA MET A 159 21.14 -31.56 -8.45
C MET A 159 19.83 -31.93 -9.15
N PHE A 160 19.06 -30.96 -9.65
CA PHE A 160 17.87 -31.29 -10.45
C PHE A 160 18.24 -31.75 -11.87
N GLY A 161 19.28 -31.16 -12.46
CA GLY A 161 19.80 -31.58 -13.77
C GLY A 161 20.58 -32.90 -13.73
N ASP A 162 21.02 -33.31 -12.54
CA ASP A 162 21.83 -34.49 -12.32
C ASP A 162 21.05 -35.55 -11.54
N THR A 163 20.80 -36.71 -12.15
CA THR A 163 19.98 -37.76 -11.54
C THR A 163 20.70 -38.55 -10.44
N ARG A 164 21.98 -38.24 -10.16
CA ARG A 164 22.78 -38.90 -9.12
C ARG A 164 22.15 -38.74 -7.73
N HIS A 165 22.09 -39.84 -6.99
CA HIS A 165 21.54 -39.92 -5.63
C HIS A 165 20.04 -39.65 -5.49
N SER A 166 19.30 -39.63 -6.61
CA SER A 166 17.83 -39.67 -6.57
C SER A 166 17.36 -40.93 -5.84
N ASP A 167 16.41 -40.75 -4.93
CA ASP A 167 15.84 -41.78 -4.06
C ASP A 167 14.30 -41.86 -4.20
N PHE A 168 13.74 -41.12 -5.17
CA PHE A 168 12.33 -41.09 -5.51
C PHE A 168 12.11 -40.77 -6.99
N THR A 169 11.09 -41.36 -7.59
CA THR A 169 10.72 -41.09 -8.98
C THR A 169 9.28 -40.60 -9.09
N ILE A 170 9.08 -39.44 -9.71
CA ILE A 170 7.75 -38.92 -10.04
C ILE A 170 7.43 -39.31 -11.48
N ILE A 171 6.34 -40.01 -11.67
CA ILE A 171 5.90 -40.51 -12.97
C ILE A 171 4.71 -39.67 -13.41
N CYS A 172 4.81 -39.06 -14.59
CA CYS A 172 3.72 -38.33 -15.22
C CYS A 172 3.19 -39.15 -16.40
N ASP A 173 2.04 -39.78 -16.20
CA ASP A 173 1.33 -40.57 -17.20
C ASP A 173 0.31 -39.67 -17.91
N GLY A 174 0.80 -38.81 -18.80
CA GLY A 174 -0.07 -37.99 -19.65
C GLY A 174 -0.61 -38.75 -20.87
N ASP A 175 -1.52 -38.12 -21.63
CA ASP A 175 -2.15 -38.69 -22.84
C ASP A 175 -1.17 -39.13 -23.95
N LYS A 176 0.10 -38.71 -23.87
CA LYS A 176 1.07 -38.88 -24.97
C LYS A 176 2.18 -39.88 -24.67
N GLU A 177 2.80 -39.88 -23.49
CA GLU A 177 3.89 -40.81 -23.12
C GLU A 177 4.09 -40.90 -21.60
N HIS A 178 4.54 -42.07 -21.12
CA HIS A 178 5.03 -42.31 -19.76
C HIS A 178 6.39 -41.62 -19.57
N ARG A 179 6.47 -40.63 -18.68
CA ARG A 179 7.72 -39.90 -18.41
C ARG A 179 8.06 -39.86 -16.93
N GLU A 180 9.32 -40.15 -16.64
CA GLU A 180 9.88 -40.24 -15.29
C GLU A 180 10.71 -39.00 -14.93
N LEU A 181 10.56 -38.52 -13.71
CA LEU A 181 11.28 -37.40 -13.11
C LEU A 181 11.95 -37.88 -11.81
N PRO A 182 13.21 -38.30 -11.85
CA PRO A 182 13.95 -38.65 -10.64
C PRO A 182 14.17 -37.41 -9.76
N ALA A 183 14.02 -37.59 -8.45
CA ALA A 183 14.09 -36.52 -7.46
C ALA A 183 14.62 -37.02 -6.10
N HIS A 184 14.79 -36.07 -5.17
CA HIS A 184 15.36 -36.30 -3.84
C HIS A 184 14.30 -36.06 -2.77
N LYS A 185 13.91 -37.09 -2.01
CA LYS A 185 12.88 -37.02 -0.95
C LYS A 185 13.17 -35.90 0.04
N VAL A 186 14.44 -35.73 0.42
CA VAL A 186 14.87 -34.71 1.39
C VAL A 186 14.59 -33.28 0.91
N VAL A 187 14.82 -32.99 -0.38
CA VAL A 187 14.59 -31.65 -0.94
C VAL A 187 13.10 -31.40 -1.10
N LEU A 188 12.37 -32.37 -1.65
CA LEU A 188 10.92 -32.30 -1.84
C LEU A 188 10.18 -32.11 -0.50
N GLY A 189 10.50 -32.93 0.51
CA GLY A 189 9.89 -32.84 1.83
C GLY A 189 10.25 -31.56 2.59
N ALA A 190 11.46 -31.03 2.42
CA ALA A 190 11.83 -29.76 3.05
C ALA A 190 11.08 -28.55 2.46
N ARG A 191 10.64 -28.62 1.20
CA ARG A 191 10.07 -27.50 0.45
C ARG A 191 8.55 -27.58 0.28
N SER A 192 7.97 -28.77 0.44
CA SER A 192 6.53 -29.00 0.36
C SER A 192 6.05 -29.86 1.55
N PRO A 193 5.13 -29.34 2.37
CA PRO A 193 4.47 -30.12 3.42
C PRO A 193 3.75 -31.36 2.89
N VAL A 194 3.24 -31.30 1.66
CA VAL A 194 2.52 -32.41 1.01
C VAL A 194 3.48 -33.54 0.67
N PHE A 195 4.65 -33.23 0.10
CA PHE A 195 5.68 -34.23 -0.10
C PHE A 195 6.24 -34.75 1.22
N ALA A 196 6.39 -33.91 2.25
CA ALA A 196 6.83 -34.35 3.57
C ALA A 196 5.91 -35.43 4.14
N ALA A 197 4.59 -35.21 4.09
CA ALA A 197 3.59 -36.19 4.51
C ALA A 197 3.58 -37.44 3.61
N MET A 198 3.76 -37.27 2.30
CA MET A 198 3.83 -38.38 1.33
C MET A 198 5.00 -39.34 1.62
N PHE A 199 6.10 -38.86 2.20
CA PHE A 199 7.26 -39.70 2.50
C PHE A 199 7.25 -40.32 3.91
N GLU A 200 6.16 -40.19 4.66
CA GLU A 200 6.03 -40.86 5.94
C GLU A 200 5.99 -42.40 5.76
N PRO A 201 6.61 -43.20 6.67
CA PRO A 201 6.84 -44.64 6.43
C PRO A 201 5.59 -45.51 6.18
N HIS A 202 4.41 -45.00 6.53
CA HIS A 202 3.14 -45.71 6.40
C HIS A 202 2.40 -45.46 5.07
N THR A 203 2.94 -44.62 4.19
CA THR A 203 2.35 -44.36 2.86
C THR A 203 2.85 -45.39 1.84
N GLU A 204 2.05 -45.65 0.79
CA GLU A 204 2.47 -46.57 -0.28
C GLU A 204 3.61 -45.98 -1.10
N GLU A 205 3.59 -44.67 -1.30
CA GLU A 205 4.56 -43.89 -2.06
C GLU A 205 5.94 -43.95 -1.41
N ALA A 206 6.02 -43.91 -0.08
CA ALA A 206 7.28 -44.07 0.64
C ALA A 206 7.88 -45.48 0.45
N GLN A 207 7.02 -46.51 0.41
CA GLN A 207 7.44 -47.91 0.24
C GLN A 207 7.87 -48.23 -1.19
N LYS A 208 7.11 -47.77 -2.18
CA LYS A 208 7.41 -47.97 -3.61
C LYS A 208 8.54 -47.06 -4.10
N SER A 209 8.76 -45.93 -3.42
CA SER A 209 9.68 -44.86 -3.84
C SER A 209 9.35 -44.27 -5.21
N GLU A 210 8.08 -44.33 -5.59
CA GLU A 210 7.53 -43.72 -6.80
C GLU A 210 6.12 -43.20 -6.57
N VAL A 211 5.68 -42.25 -7.39
CA VAL A 211 4.30 -41.74 -7.41
C VAL A 211 3.86 -41.45 -8.84
N HIS A 212 2.62 -41.79 -9.16
CA HIS A 212 2.03 -41.57 -10.49
C HIS A 212 1.04 -40.40 -10.47
N TYR A 213 1.20 -39.49 -11.41
CA TYR A 213 0.27 -38.40 -11.69
C TYR A 213 -0.24 -38.53 -13.12
N ASN A 214 -1.56 -38.71 -13.27
CA ASN A 214 -2.22 -38.82 -14.57
C ASN A 214 -2.89 -37.49 -14.97
N ASP A 215 -3.02 -36.56 -14.02
CA ASP A 215 -3.77 -35.31 -14.13
C ASP A 215 -2.88 -34.07 -14.21
N ILE A 216 -1.55 -34.25 -14.19
CA ILE A 216 -0.57 -33.17 -14.27
C ILE A 216 0.30 -33.37 -15.50
N ASP A 217 0.34 -32.36 -16.37
CA ASP A 217 1.26 -32.34 -17.51
C ASP A 217 2.71 -32.36 -17.03
N PHE A 218 3.53 -33.21 -17.66
CA PHE A 218 4.93 -33.39 -17.29
C PHE A 218 5.72 -32.06 -17.32
N GLU A 219 5.46 -31.17 -18.27
CA GLU A 219 6.12 -29.87 -18.35
C GLU A 219 5.79 -28.99 -17.13
N VAL A 220 4.55 -29.03 -16.65
CA VAL A 220 4.11 -28.33 -15.43
C VAL A 220 4.75 -28.95 -14.20
N MET A 221 4.77 -30.28 -14.10
CA MET A 221 5.43 -31.00 -13.01
C MET A 221 6.93 -30.68 -12.97
N ARG A 222 7.60 -30.74 -14.11
CA ARG A 222 9.03 -30.45 -14.24
C ARG A 222 9.35 -29.01 -13.84
N GLU A 223 8.53 -28.05 -14.22
CA GLU A 223 8.69 -26.65 -13.85
C GLU A 223 8.45 -26.41 -12.35
N MET A 224 7.45 -27.08 -11.76
CA MET A 224 7.21 -27.07 -10.32
C MET A 224 8.41 -27.65 -9.54
N LEU A 225 8.96 -28.78 -10.02
CA LEU A 225 10.15 -29.37 -9.43
C LEU A 225 11.35 -28.42 -9.57
N PHE A 226 11.54 -27.82 -10.73
CA PHE A 226 12.60 -26.83 -10.94
C PHE A 226 12.50 -25.67 -9.94
N TYR A 227 11.29 -25.20 -9.63
CA TYR A 227 11.06 -24.22 -8.57
C TYR A 227 11.43 -24.74 -7.16
N ILE A 228 11.14 -26.01 -6.85
CA ILE A 228 11.50 -26.60 -5.56
C ILE A 228 13.01 -26.57 -5.34
N TYR A 229 13.81 -26.86 -6.37
CA TYR A 229 15.29 -26.88 -6.29
C TYR A 229 15.93 -25.49 -6.40
N SER A 230 15.47 -24.64 -7.33
CA SER A 230 16.13 -23.35 -7.63
C SER A 230 15.46 -22.13 -6.98
N GLY A 231 14.19 -22.25 -6.60
CA GLY A 231 13.36 -21.11 -6.19
C GLY A 231 12.89 -20.22 -7.35
N THR A 232 13.12 -20.61 -8.61
CA THR A 232 12.74 -19.86 -9.81
C THR A 232 11.89 -20.71 -10.76
N ALA A 233 11.09 -20.05 -11.61
CA ALA A 233 10.22 -20.71 -12.59
C ALA A 233 10.26 -19.94 -13.93
N PRO A 234 11.23 -20.21 -14.82
CA PRO A 234 11.38 -19.51 -16.10
C PRO A 234 10.19 -19.63 -17.05
N LEU A 235 9.42 -20.73 -17.02
CA LEU A 235 8.25 -20.93 -17.87
C LEU A 235 6.94 -20.46 -17.23
N LEU A 236 7.00 -19.83 -16.04
CA LEU A 236 5.83 -19.40 -15.27
C LEU A 236 4.82 -18.61 -16.10
N GLN A 237 5.27 -17.71 -16.96
CA GLN A 237 4.39 -16.86 -17.77
C GLN A 237 3.57 -17.65 -18.80
N GLN A 238 4.05 -18.80 -19.26
CA GLN A 238 3.40 -19.59 -20.32
C GLN A 238 2.34 -20.53 -19.76
N MET A 239 2.49 -20.97 -18.51
CA MET A 239 1.66 -21.99 -17.85
C MET A 239 1.21 -21.55 -16.45
N ALA A 240 0.99 -20.25 -16.26
CA ALA A 240 0.70 -19.65 -14.95
C ALA A 240 -0.54 -20.25 -14.27
N LEU A 241 -1.59 -20.57 -15.06
CA LEU A 241 -2.81 -21.20 -14.55
C LEU A 241 -2.55 -22.59 -13.98
N ASP A 242 -1.84 -23.43 -14.75
CA ASP A 242 -1.56 -24.81 -14.35
C ASP A 242 -0.56 -24.83 -13.17
N LEU A 243 0.41 -23.92 -13.18
CA LEU A 243 1.33 -23.72 -12.06
C LEU A 243 0.64 -23.23 -10.79
N LEU A 244 -0.38 -22.37 -10.89
CA LEU A 244 -1.18 -21.96 -9.74
C LEU A 244 -1.89 -23.18 -9.12
N ALA A 245 -2.45 -24.05 -9.96
CA ALA A 245 -3.17 -25.24 -9.52
C ALA A 245 -2.25 -26.24 -8.81
N VAL A 246 -1.08 -26.55 -9.38
CA VAL A 246 -0.12 -27.46 -8.72
C VAL A 246 0.52 -26.81 -7.49
N ALA A 247 0.81 -25.52 -7.52
CA ALA A 247 1.38 -24.82 -6.36
C ALA A 247 0.44 -24.88 -5.16
N ASP A 248 -0.87 -24.73 -5.37
CA ASP A 248 -1.87 -24.90 -4.33
C ASP A 248 -1.95 -26.36 -3.84
N ARG A 249 -1.99 -27.33 -4.77
CA ARG A 249 -2.04 -28.77 -4.45
C ARG A 249 -0.84 -29.23 -3.60
N PHE A 250 0.36 -28.77 -3.92
CA PHE A 250 1.60 -29.13 -3.21
C PHE A 250 1.97 -28.14 -2.09
N GLN A 251 1.11 -27.16 -1.79
CA GLN A 251 1.31 -26.13 -0.76
C GLN A 251 2.61 -25.33 -0.92
N LEU A 252 2.97 -24.99 -2.15
CA LEU A 252 4.11 -24.17 -2.52
C LEU A 252 3.70 -22.68 -2.53
N ILE A 253 3.62 -22.08 -1.35
CA ILE A 253 3.10 -20.70 -1.16
C ILE A 253 3.82 -19.69 -2.07
N GLY A 254 5.15 -19.72 -2.13
CA GLY A 254 5.90 -18.76 -2.96
C GLY A 254 5.68 -18.93 -4.46
N LEU A 255 5.48 -20.16 -4.95
CA LEU A 255 5.14 -20.39 -6.37
C LEU A 255 3.72 -19.91 -6.66
N LYS A 256 2.79 -20.16 -5.73
CA LYS A 256 1.41 -19.69 -5.83
C LYS A 256 1.35 -18.16 -5.93
N GLU A 257 2.09 -17.44 -5.09
CA GLU A 257 2.17 -15.98 -5.11
C GLU A 257 2.74 -15.45 -6.43
N MET A 258 3.82 -16.06 -6.95
CA MET A 258 4.38 -15.66 -8.25
C MET A 258 3.41 -15.89 -9.40
N ALA A 259 2.74 -17.06 -9.44
CA ALA A 259 1.73 -17.37 -10.45
C ALA A 259 0.54 -16.39 -10.38
N ASP A 260 0.05 -16.13 -9.17
CA ASP A 260 -1.02 -15.17 -8.89
C ASP A 260 -0.67 -13.75 -9.39
N GLN A 261 0.55 -13.29 -9.14
CA GLN A 261 1.02 -11.99 -9.62
C GLN A 261 1.09 -11.92 -11.16
N VAL A 262 1.57 -12.97 -11.82
CA VAL A 262 1.62 -13.02 -13.29
C VAL A 262 0.21 -12.99 -13.88
N LEU A 263 -0.72 -13.75 -13.31
CA LEU A 263 -2.11 -13.80 -13.76
C LEU A 263 -2.84 -12.47 -13.58
N ARG A 264 -2.59 -11.77 -12.47
CA ARG A 264 -3.14 -10.42 -12.23
C ARG A 264 -2.65 -9.40 -13.25
N ASN A 265 -1.36 -9.41 -13.56
CA ASN A 265 -0.76 -8.52 -14.55
C ASN A 265 -1.22 -8.83 -15.99
N GLY A 266 -1.67 -10.06 -16.24
CA GLY A 266 -2.13 -10.54 -17.55
C GLY A 266 -3.64 -10.55 -17.77
N LEU A 267 -4.44 -9.93 -16.89
CA LEU A 267 -5.91 -9.92 -17.02
C LEU A 267 -6.37 -9.19 -18.30
N CYS A 268 -7.23 -9.84 -19.08
CA CYS A 268 -7.87 -9.30 -20.27
C CYS A 268 -9.32 -9.76 -20.36
N VAL A 269 -10.10 -9.15 -21.26
CA VAL A 269 -11.54 -9.44 -21.43
C VAL A 269 -11.80 -10.92 -21.76
N ASP A 270 -10.92 -11.55 -22.54
CA ASP A 270 -11.08 -12.95 -22.95
C ASP A 270 -10.72 -13.95 -21.85
N ASN A 271 -9.74 -13.64 -20.99
CA ASN A 271 -9.24 -14.59 -19.98
C ASN A 271 -9.81 -14.38 -18.58
N VAL A 272 -10.40 -13.22 -18.28
CA VAL A 272 -10.78 -12.84 -16.91
C VAL A 272 -11.82 -13.78 -16.30
N CYS A 273 -12.78 -14.29 -17.09
CA CYS A 273 -13.78 -15.25 -16.61
C CYS A 273 -13.13 -16.57 -16.20
N ARG A 274 -12.21 -17.10 -17.03
CA ARG A 274 -11.48 -18.34 -16.72
C ARG A 274 -10.58 -18.14 -15.49
N ASN A 275 -9.87 -17.03 -15.43
CA ASN A 275 -8.99 -16.70 -14.30
C ASN A 275 -9.78 -16.53 -12.99
N LEU A 276 -10.99 -15.95 -13.04
CA LEU A 276 -11.85 -15.81 -11.87
C LEU A 276 -12.29 -17.17 -11.30
N VAL A 277 -12.73 -18.08 -12.18
CA VAL A 277 -13.13 -19.45 -11.78
C VAL A 277 -11.96 -20.18 -11.13
N LEU A 278 -10.78 -20.12 -11.73
CA LEU A 278 -9.58 -20.78 -11.19
C LEU A 278 -9.11 -20.12 -9.89
N ALA A 279 -9.21 -18.80 -9.77
CA ALA A 279 -8.89 -18.09 -8.55
C ALA A 279 -9.80 -18.50 -7.38
N ASP A 280 -11.09 -18.71 -7.64
CA ASP A 280 -12.02 -19.23 -6.63
C ASP A 280 -11.69 -20.68 -6.23
N MET A 281 -11.44 -21.54 -7.23
CA MET A 281 -11.13 -22.96 -7.01
C MET A 281 -9.86 -23.16 -6.18
N HIS A 282 -8.81 -22.37 -6.42
CA HIS A 282 -7.52 -22.45 -5.73
C HIS A 282 -7.37 -21.45 -4.58
N ASN A 283 -8.47 -20.82 -4.15
CA ASN A 283 -8.48 -19.83 -3.06
C ASN A 283 -7.39 -18.73 -3.23
N ALA A 284 -7.21 -18.26 -4.46
CA ALA A 284 -6.32 -17.16 -4.82
C ALA A 284 -7.08 -15.83 -4.66
N LEU A 285 -7.14 -15.34 -3.42
CA LEU A 285 -8.00 -14.22 -3.04
C LEU A 285 -7.66 -12.91 -3.75
N GLU A 286 -6.37 -12.63 -3.97
CA GLU A 286 -5.93 -11.39 -4.63
C GLU A 286 -6.30 -11.39 -6.12
N LEU A 287 -5.99 -12.46 -6.86
CA LEU A 287 -6.44 -12.62 -8.24
C LEU A 287 -7.97 -12.61 -8.35
N LYS A 288 -8.71 -13.22 -7.42
CA LYS A 288 -10.18 -13.18 -7.41
C LYS A 288 -10.69 -11.74 -7.30
N GLN A 289 -10.16 -10.96 -6.36
CA GLN A 289 -10.57 -9.57 -6.17
C GLN A 289 -10.25 -8.69 -7.38
N ASP A 290 -9.05 -8.83 -7.96
CA ASP A 290 -8.65 -8.05 -9.13
C ASP A 290 -9.44 -8.46 -10.38
N ALA A 291 -9.72 -9.75 -10.56
CA ALA A 291 -10.60 -10.24 -11.63
C ALA A 291 -12.03 -9.70 -11.48
N LEU A 292 -12.61 -9.73 -10.28
CA LEU A 292 -13.94 -9.14 -10.01
C LEU A 292 -13.98 -7.65 -10.32
N ARG A 293 -12.95 -6.89 -9.90
CA ARG A 293 -12.83 -5.47 -10.21
C ARG A 293 -12.71 -5.22 -11.72
N PHE A 294 -11.90 -6.02 -12.41
CA PHE A 294 -11.72 -5.92 -13.86
C PHE A 294 -13.04 -6.17 -14.60
N ILE A 295 -13.78 -7.22 -14.23
CA ILE A 295 -15.09 -7.50 -14.83
C ILE A 295 -16.08 -6.36 -14.54
N ALA A 296 -16.09 -5.80 -13.33
CA ALA A 296 -16.95 -4.67 -13.01
C ALA A 296 -16.66 -3.45 -13.89
N GLN A 297 -15.38 -3.16 -14.13
CA GLN A 297 -14.92 -2.03 -14.95
C GLN A 297 -15.19 -2.23 -16.46
N TYR A 298 -15.02 -3.44 -16.97
CA TYR A 298 -15.15 -3.77 -18.41
C TYR A 298 -16.37 -4.66 -18.73
N SER A 299 -17.41 -4.58 -17.90
CA SER A 299 -18.58 -5.47 -17.93
C SER A 299 -19.24 -5.60 -19.31
N ASN A 300 -19.37 -4.48 -20.04
CA ASN A 300 -19.96 -4.48 -21.39
C ASN A 300 -19.21 -5.38 -22.38
N GLY A 301 -17.88 -5.49 -22.25
CA GLY A 301 -17.06 -6.36 -23.10
C GLY A 301 -17.10 -7.81 -22.63
N VAL A 302 -17.05 -8.03 -21.31
CA VAL A 302 -16.99 -9.38 -20.73
C VAL A 302 -18.29 -10.16 -20.91
N ILE A 303 -19.45 -9.52 -20.75
CA ILE A 303 -20.76 -10.20 -20.79
C ILE A 303 -21.06 -10.83 -22.16
N VAL A 304 -20.43 -10.34 -23.23
CA VAL A 304 -20.61 -10.84 -24.61
C VAL A 304 -19.72 -12.06 -24.90
N THR A 305 -18.71 -12.32 -24.06
CA THR A 305 -17.77 -13.43 -24.28
C THR A 305 -18.39 -14.80 -24.02
N ASP A 306 -17.93 -15.82 -24.74
CA ASP A 306 -18.30 -17.22 -24.48
C ASP A 306 -17.85 -17.69 -23.09
N GLY A 307 -16.75 -17.11 -22.58
CA GLY A 307 -16.25 -17.36 -21.22
C GLY A 307 -17.25 -16.93 -20.15
N TRP A 308 -17.94 -15.79 -20.34
CA TRP A 308 -19.01 -15.36 -19.45
C TRP A 308 -20.21 -16.31 -19.52
N ALA A 309 -20.64 -16.71 -20.72
CA ALA A 309 -21.76 -17.63 -20.88
C ALA A 309 -21.51 -18.99 -20.19
N THR A 310 -20.29 -19.52 -20.32
CA THR A 310 -19.86 -20.74 -19.63
C THR A 310 -19.88 -20.56 -18.11
N MET A 311 -19.32 -19.45 -17.60
CA MET A 311 -19.30 -19.16 -16.17
C MET A 311 -20.71 -19.03 -15.57
N VAL A 312 -21.66 -18.43 -16.30
CA VAL A 312 -23.06 -18.32 -15.87
C VAL A 312 -23.73 -19.69 -15.72
N LYS A 313 -23.39 -20.62 -16.61
CA LYS A 313 -23.96 -21.98 -16.61
C LYS A 313 -23.34 -22.86 -15.52
N GLU A 314 -22.01 -22.80 -15.36
CA GLU A 314 -21.27 -23.74 -14.51
C GLU A 314 -21.04 -23.20 -13.08
N HIS A 315 -20.93 -21.88 -12.91
CA HIS A 315 -20.58 -21.24 -11.63
C HIS A 315 -21.50 -20.05 -11.29
N PRO A 316 -22.82 -20.25 -11.09
CA PRO A 316 -23.78 -19.16 -10.84
C PRO A 316 -23.51 -18.37 -9.55
N ARG A 317 -22.81 -18.96 -8.57
CA ARG A 317 -22.40 -18.26 -7.35
C ARG A 317 -21.42 -17.11 -7.66
N LEU A 318 -20.45 -17.35 -8.54
CA LEU A 318 -19.48 -16.34 -8.96
C LEU A 318 -20.14 -15.17 -9.68
N VAL A 319 -21.18 -15.44 -10.49
CA VAL A 319 -21.95 -14.38 -11.14
C VAL A 319 -22.61 -13.47 -10.12
N THR A 320 -23.14 -14.02 -9.02
CA THR A 320 -23.75 -13.22 -7.96
C THR A 320 -22.72 -12.30 -7.31
N GLU A 321 -21.50 -12.79 -7.08
CA GLU A 321 -20.39 -11.97 -6.59
C GLU A 321 -19.96 -10.89 -7.59
N VAL A 322 -19.92 -11.19 -8.88
CA VAL A 322 -19.65 -10.20 -9.94
C VAL A 322 -20.72 -9.10 -9.93
N VAL A 323 -22.00 -9.46 -9.88
CA VAL A 323 -23.10 -8.49 -9.86
C VAL A 323 -23.03 -7.61 -8.61
N ALA A 324 -22.68 -8.20 -7.46
CA ALA A 324 -22.43 -7.44 -6.24
C ALA A 324 -21.25 -6.45 -6.44
N ALA A 325 -20.13 -6.89 -7.01
CA ALA A 325 -18.98 -6.03 -7.30
C ALA A 325 -19.32 -4.88 -8.27
N MET A 326 -20.14 -5.14 -9.30
CA MET A 326 -20.63 -4.12 -10.23
C MET A 326 -21.47 -3.04 -9.53
N SER A 327 -22.32 -3.44 -8.58
CA SER A 327 -23.14 -2.50 -7.82
C SER A 327 -22.29 -1.58 -6.92
N HIS A 328 -21.25 -2.14 -6.30
CA HIS A 328 -20.31 -1.37 -5.47
C HIS A 328 -19.51 -0.37 -6.32
N GLU A 329 -19.08 -0.73 -7.53
CA GLU A 329 -18.32 0.18 -8.40
C GLU A 329 -19.17 1.34 -8.95
N GLN A 330 -20.45 1.09 -9.29
CA GLN A 330 -21.40 2.15 -9.68
C GLN A 330 -21.63 3.17 -8.56
N SER A 331 -21.63 2.73 -7.29
CA SER A 331 -21.71 3.65 -6.13
C SER A 331 -20.47 4.53 -6.00
N ARG A 332 -19.29 4.05 -6.41
CA ARG A 332 -18.04 4.82 -6.38
C ARG A 332 -17.98 5.87 -7.49
N LEU A 333 -18.42 5.52 -8.70
CA LEU A 333 -18.46 6.42 -9.86
C LEU A 333 -19.55 7.51 -9.71
N SER A 334 -20.68 7.20 -9.06
CA SER A 334 -21.71 8.21 -8.75
C SER A 334 -21.26 9.17 -7.65
N ASN A 335 -20.53 8.68 -6.63
CA ASN A 335 -19.97 9.53 -5.57
C ASN A 335 -18.76 10.37 -6.03
N SER A 336 -18.05 9.99 -7.09
CA SER A 336 -17.00 10.83 -7.69
C SER A 336 -17.56 11.87 -8.66
N SER A 337 -18.76 11.65 -9.21
CA SER A 337 -19.42 12.57 -10.14
C SER A 337 -20.18 13.71 -9.44
N CYS A 338 -20.54 13.58 -8.16
CA CYS A 338 -21.25 14.61 -7.40
C CYS A 338 -20.34 15.69 -6.77
N ALA A 339 -19.02 15.60 -6.93
CA ALA A 339 -18.07 16.58 -6.38
C ALA A 339 -17.78 17.79 -7.30
N SER A 340 -18.43 17.90 -8.47
CA SER A 340 -17.99 18.83 -9.53
C SER A 340 -19.05 19.74 -10.15
N ILE A 341 -20.24 19.93 -9.56
CA ILE A 341 -21.19 20.95 -10.07
C ILE A 341 -21.90 21.64 -8.90
N GLY A 342 -21.34 22.78 -8.48
CA GLY A 342 -21.96 23.67 -7.52
C GLY A 342 -21.37 25.07 -7.64
N GLY A 343 -21.74 25.81 -8.69
CA GLY A 343 -21.28 27.19 -8.85
C GLY A 343 -21.80 27.94 -10.08
N SER A 344 -22.92 28.65 -9.87
CA SER A 344 -23.37 29.86 -10.59
C SER A 344 -24.09 29.67 -11.94
N VAL A 345 -25.30 30.23 -12.09
CA VAL A 345 -25.57 31.54 -12.75
C VAL A 345 -26.99 32.05 -12.39
N ASN A 346 -27.05 33.36 -12.16
CA ASN A 346 -28.17 34.30 -11.93
C ASN A 346 -29.44 34.16 -12.80
N GLY A 347 -30.56 34.70 -12.29
CA GLY A 347 -31.66 35.23 -13.10
C GLY A 347 -32.90 35.58 -12.27
N GLY A 348 -33.22 36.86 -12.13
CA GLY A 348 -34.26 37.36 -11.22
C GLY A 348 -35.66 37.54 -11.81
N ASN A 349 -36.47 38.20 -10.96
CA ASN A 349 -37.65 39.04 -11.22
C ASN A 349 -39.04 38.45 -10.96
N GLY A 350 -39.76 39.09 -10.02
CA GLY A 350 -41.17 39.46 -10.21
C GLY A 350 -42.25 38.68 -9.45
N ASN A 351 -42.83 39.35 -8.44
CA ASN A 351 -44.25 39.35 -8.04
C ASN A 351 -44.84 38.15 -7.26
N ASN A 352 -45.16 38.31 -5.98
CA ASN A 352 -46.43 38.92 -5.53
C ASN A 352 -46.61 38.92 -3.99
N SER A 353 -46.98 40.10 -3.49
CA SER A 353 -47.93 40.38 -2.38
C SER A 353 -47.91 39.57 -1.08
N SER A 354 -47.36 40.19 -0.03
CA SER A 354 -47.99 40.52 1.26
C SER A 354 -48.99 39.56 1.92
N ILE A 355 -48.73 39.18 3.19
CA ILE A 355 -49.58 39.48 4.37
C ILE A 355 -48.85 39.12 5.69
N LEU A 356 -48.81 40.13 6.57
CA LEU A 356 -48.58 40.24 8.03
C LEU A 356 -47.93 39.10 8.87
N GLY A 357 -46.92 39.47 9.67
CA GLY A 357 -46.40 38.72 10.85
C GLY A 357 -47.19 39.00 12.15
N PRO A 358 -46.58 39.02 13.37
CA PRO A 358 -45.31 38.44 13.84
C PRO A 358 -45.40 37.65 15.19
N GLU A 359 -44.23 37.13 15.64
CA GLU A 359 -43.80 36.71 17.00
C GLU A 359 -44.32 35.42 17.68
N PRO A 360 -43.40 34.68 18.36
CA PRO A 360 -43.73 33.86 19.53
C PRO A 360 -43.07 34.41 20.81
N LEU A 361 -43.89 34.68 21.83
CA LEU A 361 -43.45 34.97 23.20
C LEU A 361 -43.42 33.69 24.05
N ALA A 362 -42.28 33.49 24.71
CA ALA A 362 -42.08 32.53 25.78
C ALA A 362 -42.67 33.05 27.11
N LYS A 363 -43.29 32.16 27.91
CA LYS A 363 -42.90 31.78 29.29
C LYS A 363 -44.07 31.31 30.17
N ARG A 364 -43.73 30.26 30.96
CA ARG A 364 -44.14 29.97 32.36
C ARG A 364 -45.55 29.40 32.58
N SER A 365 -45.67 28.15 33.02
CA SER A 365 -45.42 27.61 34.38
C SER A 365 -46.65 27.70 35.28
N ARG A 366 -47.13 26.53 35.73
CA ARG A 366 -47.66 26.20 37.06
C ARG A 366 -48.05 24.71 37.03
N TYR A 367 -47.32 23.86 37.75
CA TYR A 367 -47.51 23.45 39.15
C TYR A 367 -48.56 22.33 39.30
N ASP A 368 -48.08 21.25 39.92
CA ASP A 368 -48.71 19.98 40.24
C ASP A 368 -49.99 20.08 41.09
N ALA A 369 -50.91 19.14 40.85
CA ALA A 369 -51.45 18.21 41.84
C ALA A 369 -52.15 17.05 41.12
#